data_AF-A0A534RV62-F1
#
_entry.id   AF-A0A534RV62-F1
#
_cell.length_a   1.000
_cell.length_b   1.000
_cell.length_c   1.000
_cell.angle_alpha   90.00
_cell.angle_beta   90.00
_cell.angle_gamma   90.00
#
_symmetry.space_group_name_H-M   'P 1'
#
loop_
_entity.id
_entity.type
_entity.pdbx_description
1 polymer ?
#
loop_
_entity_poly.entity_id
_entity_poly.type
_entity_poly.pdbx_seq_one_letter_code
_entity_poly.pdbx_strand_id
1 'polypeptide(L)'
;MSRRLLLLASAPAAGEALVIAEWLRDRWLGKVVDHREGYRFVDPDSIAGNTKRRPLPNGGWRTIAHNNDRTVGYMVKDWKGVPWGPVAAGVAKRKFWVIEGVPKDKYYLYGKVQLWIDDLTWQGAWNRKFSWRGELLNTLQVLGYATSDFSPTERWWGSSMAFQLAENIKADRATAAGMNGPGGDPPNDRRVPIDPGFFDYQTLSRFGK
;
A
#
# COMPACT_ATOMS: atom_id res chain seq x y z
N MET A 1 22.77 12.35 -21.89
CA MET A 1 21.37 12.79 -21.66
C MET A 1 20.79 12.04 -20.46
N SER A 2 20.66 12.69 -19.32
CA SER A 2 20.21 12.09 -18.05
C SER A 2 18.68 12.05 -17.99
N ARG A 3 18.08 10.86 -17.94
CA ARG A 3 16.63 10.68 -17.78
C ARG A 3 16.28 10.72 -16.29
N ARG A 4 15.52 11.75 -15.88
CA ARG A 4 14.96 11.89 -14.53
C ARG A 4 13.95 10.76 -14.27
N LEU A 5 14.19 9.98 -13.23
CA LEU A 5 13.26 8.98 -12.70
C LEU A 5 12.23 9.71 -11.83
N LEU A 6 10.98 9.84 -12.30
CA LEU A 6 9.88 10.42 -11.54
C LEU A 6 9.19 9.29 -10.76
N LEU A 7 9.42 9.21 -9.45
CA LEU A 7 8.58 8.40 -8.56
C LEU A 7 7.40 9.28 -8.12
N LEU A 8 6.21 9.04 -8.68
CA LEU A 8 4.96 9.65 -8.22
C LEU A 8 4.26 8.66 -7.29
N ALA A 9 4.43 8.86 -5.98
CA ALA A 9 3.40 8.52 -5.01
C ALA A 9 2.55 9.78 -4.83
N SER A 10 1.23 9.64 -4.87
CA SER A 10 0.29 10.75 -4.66
C SER A 10 0.48 11.35 -3.26
N ALA A 11 1.19 12.47 -3.20
CA ALA A 11 1.34 13.32 -2.02
C ALA A 11 0.97 14.78 -2.38
N PRO A 12 0.35 15.54 -1.47
CA PRO A 12 0.03 16.93 -1.69
C PRO A 12 1.31 17.79 -1.63
N ALA A 13 1.31 18.92 -2.34
CA ALA A 13 2.35 19.95 -2.40
C ALA A 13 3.73 19.51 -2.95
N ALA A 14 4.13 20.13 -4.07
CA ALA A 14 5.35 19.86 -4.83
C ALA A 14 6.69 19.99 -4.06
N GLY A 15 6.67 20.48 -2.80
CA GLY A 15 7.86 20.61 -1.95
C GLY A 15 8.27 19.33 -1.22
N GLU A 16 7.32 18.50 -0.76
CA GLU A 16 7.63 17.31 0.06
C GLU A 16 8.08 16.11 -0.80
N ALA A 17 7.56 16.00 -2.02
CA ALA A 17 7.98 14.98 -2.97
C ALA A 17 9.46 15.10 -3.36
N LEU A 18 10.02 16.31 -3.33
CA LEU A 18 11.43 16.57 -3.64
C LEU A 18 12.36 16.00 -2.54
N VAL A 19 11.99 16.22 -1.27
CA VAL A 19 12.78 15.77 -0.10
C VAL A 19 12.85 14.25 -0.02
N ILE A 20 11.74 13.55 -0.26
CA ILE A 20 11.72 12.08 -0.24
C ILE A 20 12.54 11.52 -1.42
N ALA A 21 12.44 12.11 -2.61
CA ALA A 21 13.19 11.68 -3.78
C ALA A 21 14.70 11.95 -3.66
N GLU A 22 15.10 13.01 -2.95
CA GLU A 22 16.50 13.31 -2.63
C GLU A 22 17.03 12.37 -1.55
N TRP A 23 16.28 12.17 -0.47
CA TRP A 23 16.65 11.23 0.59
C TRP A 23 16.81 9.79 0.09
N LEU A 24 15.92 9.34 -0.80
CA LEU A 24 16.04 8.03 -1.44
C LEU A 24 17.26 7.95 -2.34
N ARG A 25 17.57 8.98 -3.14
CA ARG A 25 18.78 9.03 -3.99
C ARG A 25 20.07 9.05 -3.17
N ASP A 26 20.05 9.69 -2.01
CA ASP A 26 21.22 9.76 -1.14
C ASP A 26 21.51 8.42 -0.48
N ARG A 27 20.47 7.65 -0.14
CA ARG A 27 20.60 6.38 0.58
C ARG A 27 20.69 5.15 -0.34
N TRP A 28 20.20 5.24 -1.57
CA TRP A 28 20.04 4.11 -2.48
C TRP A 28 20.58 4.39 -3.88
N LEU A 29 21.17 3.37 -4.48
CA LEU A 29 21.42 3.31 -5.91
C LEU A 29 20.22 2.62 -6.58
N GLY A 30 19.38 3.41 -7.24
CA GLY A 30 18.15 2.95 -7.89
C GLY A 30 18.32 2.81 -9.41
N LYS A 31 17.79 1.73 -9.99
CA LYS A 31 17.69 1.54 -11.45
C LYS A 31 16.43 0.77 -11.83
N VAL A 32 15.85 1.08 -12.99
CA VAL A 32 14.89 0.18 -13.64
C VAL A 32 15.68 -1.00 -14.17
N VAL A 33 15.32 -2.21 -13.73
CA VAL A 33 15.99 -3.45 -14.14
C VAL A 33 15.15 -4.27 -15.10
N ASP A 34 13.84 -4.01 -15.17
CA ASP A 34 12.95 -4.75 -16.06
C ASP A 34 11.62 -4.04 -16.33
N HIS A 35 10.95 -4.50 -17.38
CA HIS A 35 9.55 -4.24 -17.72
C HIS A 35 8.88 -5.56 -18.12
N ARG A 36 8.29 -6.26 -17.14
CA ARG A 36 7.87 -7.66 -17.29
C ARG A 36 6.42 -7.92 -16.89
N GLU A 37 5.86 -9.02 -17.38
CA GLU A 37 4.58 -9.52 -16.91
C GLU A 37 4.70 -10.17 -15.52
N GLY A 38 3.62 -10.10 -14.75
CA GLY A 38 3.46 -10.79 -13.48
C GLY A 38 2.02 -10.77 -13.01
N TYR A 39 1.78 -11.27 -11.80
CA TYR A 39 0.46 -11.24 -11.16
C TYR A 39 0.45 -10.28 -9.99
N ARG A 40 -0.69 -9.67 -9.71
CA ARG A 40 -0.96 -8.95 -8.46
C ARG A 40 -2.37 -9.25 -7.95
N PHE A 41 -2.55 -9.07 -6.64
CA PHE A 41 -3.88 -9.00 -6.05
C PHE A 41 -4.58 -7.70 -6.42
N VAL A 42 -5.88 -7.80 -6.64
CA VAL A 42 -6.78 -6.68 -6.91
C VAL A 42 -8.07 -6.80 -6.13
N ASP A 43 -8.69 -5.67 -5.82
CA ASP A 43 -10.05 -5.59 -5.29
C ASP A 43 -11.06 -5.69 -6.45
N PRO A 44 -11.79 -6.82 -6.60
CA PRO A 44 -12.70 -7.00 -7.74
C PRO A 44 -13.85 -6.00 -7.75
N ASP A 45 -14.41 -5.67 -6.57
CA ASP A 45 -15.51 -4.71 -6.46
C ASP A 45 -15.03 -3.30 -6.75
N SER A 46 -13.80 -2.97 -6.35
CA SER A 46 -13.17 -1.71 -6.76
C SER A 46 -13.09 -1.59 -8.28
N ILE A 47 -12.60 -2.62 -8.96
CA ILE A 47 -12.49 -2.66 -10.43
C ILE A 47 -13.88 -2.56 -11.09
N ALA A 48 -14.89 -3.21 -10.51
CA ALA A 48 -16.27 -3.15 -10.99
C ALA A 48 -16.96 -1.80 -10.71
N GLY A 49 -16.32 -0.87 -9.99
CA GLY A 49 -16.92 0.41 -9.59
C GLY A 49 -17.87 0.32 -8.40
N ASN A 50 -17.97 -0.84 -7.75
CA ASN A 50 -18.87 -1.10 -6.62
C ASN A 50 -18.32 -0.61 -5.28
N THR A 51 -17.70 0.57 -5.25
CA THR A 51 -17.10 1.13 -4.03
C THR A 51 -18.11 2.01 -3.29
N LYS A 52 -18.06 1.98 -1.96
CA LYS A 52 -19.01 2.71 -1.11
C LYS A 52 -18.28 3.73 -0.25
N ARG A 53 -18.91 4.89 -0.09
CA ARG A 53 -18.44 5.96 0.80
C ARG A 53 -19.60 6.70 1.44
N ARG A 54 -19.31 7.40 2.53
CA ARG A 54 -20.24 8.28 3.22
C ARG A 54 -19.57 9.63 3.53
N PRO A 55 -20.19 10.79 3.24
CA PRO A 55 -19.67 12.08 3.68
C PRO A 55 -19.71 12.19 5.21
N LEU A 56 -18.75 12.90 5.80
CA LEU A 56 -18.70 13.13 7.24
C LEU A 56 -19.27 14.52 7.60
N PRO A 57 -19.86 14.71 8.79
CA PRO A 57 -20.50 15.97 9.18
C PRO A 57 -19.57 17.19 9.11
N ASN A 58 -18.29 17.02 9.47
CA ASN A 58 -17.30 18.09 9.52
C ASN A 58 -16.42 18.16 8.26
N GLY A 59 -16.87 17.58 7.15
CA GLY A 59 -16.11 17.47 5.91
C GLY A 59 -15.26 16.20 5.84
N GLY A 60 -14.83 15.89 4.61
CA GLY A 60 -14.21 14.62 4.28
C GLY A 60 -15.22 13.50 4.07
N TRP A 61 -14.73 12.27 4.01
CA TRP A 61 -15.55 11.08 3.77
C TRP A 61 -14.97 9.85 4.45
N ARG A 62 -15.86 8.91 4.77
CA ARG A 62 -15.54 7.56 5.23
C ARG A 62 -15.59 6.58 4.07
N THR A 63 -14.55 5.76 3.92
CA THR A 63 -14.56 4.61 3.03
C THR A 63 -15.30 3.46 3.70
N ILE A 64 -16.27 2.85 3.01
CA ILE A 64 -17.04 1.71 3.54
C ILE A 64 -16.47 0.43 2.94
N ALA A 65 -15.72 -0.33 3.74
CA ALA A 65 -15.18 -1.62 3.33
C ALA A 65 -16.21 -2.74 3.53
N HIS A 66 -17.22 -2.83 2.65
CA HIS A 66 -18.31 -3.81 2.77
C HIS A 66 -17.88 -5.27 2.53
N ASN A 67 -16.68 -5.50 1.97
CA ASN A 67 -16.11 -6.84 1.81
C ASN A 67 -15.11 -7.21 2.92
N ASN A 68 -15.00 -6.39 3.97
CA ASN A 68 -13.99 -6.56 5.02
C ASN A 68 -13.99 -7.97 5.62
N ASP A 69 -15.16 -8.54 5.92
CA ASP A 69 -15.31 -9.83 6.60
C ASP A 69 -14.79 -11.03 5.78
N ARG A 70 -14.50 -10.80 4.50
CA ARG A 70 -13.94 -11.80 3.58
C ARG A 70 -12.56 -11.40 3.06
N THR A 71 -11.88 -10.47 3.73
CA THR A 71 -10.56 -10.00 3.27
C THR A 71 -9.51 -11.09 3.44
N VAL A 72 -9.45 -11.72 4.61
CA VAL A 72 -8.36 -12.64 4.99
C VAL A 72 -8.91 -13.98 5.49
N GLY A 73 -8.17 -15.06 5.23
CA GLY A 73 -8.55 -16.44 5.54
C GLY A 73 -9.09 -16.67 6.95
N TYR A 74 -8.41 -16.15 7.96
CA TYR A 74 -8.81 -16.32 9.37
C TYR A 74 -10.17 -15.67 9.71
N MET A 75 -10.66 -14.76 8.86
CA MET A 75 -11.95 -14.08 9.06
C MET A 75 -13.12 -14.92 8.51
N VAL A 76 -12.83 -15.90 7.65
CA VAL A 76 -13.85 -16.68 6.95
C VAL A 76 -14.03 -18.03 7.65
N LYS A 77 -15.26 -18.28 8.11
CA LYS A 77 -15.64 -19.54 8.71
C LYS A 77 -15.33 -20.71 7.76
N ASP A 78 -14.75 -21.77 8.31
CA ASP A 78 -14.40 -23.02 7.61
C ASP A 78 -13.37 -22.87 6.47
N TRP A 79 -12.63 -21.76 6.40
CA TRP A 79 -11.53 -21.57 5.45
C TRP A 79 -10.47 -22.68 5.56
N LYS A 80 -10.08 -23.25 4.42
CA LYS A 80 -9.12 -24.38 4.33
C LYS A 80 -7.73 -23.99 3.83
N GLY A 81 -7.56 -22.76 3.34
CA GLY A 81 -6.26 -22.25 2.89
C GLY A 81 -5.42 -21.71 4.05
N VAL A 82 -4.30 -21.07 3.71
CA VAL A 82 -3.47 -20.40 4.73
C VAL A 82 -4.27 -19.29 5.45
N PRO A 83 -4.14 -19.14 6.78
CA PRO A 83 -4.93 -18.18 7.54
C PRO A 83 -4.76 -16.72 7.09
N TRP A 84 -3.61 -16.37 6.53
CA TRP A 84 -3.29 -15.02 6.04
C TRP A 84 -3.58 -14.80 4.55
N GLY A 85 -4.17 -15.79 3.87
CA GLY A 85 -4.47 -15.71 2.44
C GLY A 85 -5.58 -14.69 2.14
N PRO A 86 -5.50 -13.93 1.03
CA PRO A 86 -6.55 -12.99 0.66
C PRO A 86 -7.73 -13.70 0.01
N VAL A 87 -8.88 -13.77 0.69
CA VAL A 87 -10.02 -14.62 0.27
C VAL A 87 -10.86 -13.95 -0.82
N ALA A 88 -11.21 -12.67 -0.65
CA ALA A 88 -12.03 -11.94 -1.62
C ALA A 88 -11.21 -11.27 -2.74
N ALA A 89 -9.88 -11.37 -2.73
CA ALA A 89 -9.05 -10.73 -3.74
C ALA A 89 -9.13 -11.47 -5.08
N GLY A 90 -9.18 -10.70 -6.16
CA GLY A 90 -8.92 -11.20 -7.49
C GLY A 90 -7.42 -11.24 -7.78
N VAL A 91 -7.03 -11.98 -8.82
CA VAL A 91 -5.67 -11.99 -9.35
C VAL A 91 -5.70 -11.45 -10.77
N ALA A 92 -4.89 -10.43 -11.04
CA ALA A 92 -4.77 -9.85 -12.37
C ALA A 92 -3.36 -10.05 -12.93
N LYS A 93 -3.26 -10.51 -14.18
CA LYS A 93 -2.01 -10.50 -14.93
C LYS A 93 -1.75 -9.08 -15.44
N ARG A 94 -0.58 -8.53 -15.17
CA ARG A 94 -0.23 -7.13 -15.44
C ARG A 94 1.21 -7.01 -15.89
N LYS A 95 1.52 -5.90 -16.57
CA LYS A 95 2.90 -5.50 -16.87
C LYS A 95 3.40 -4.58 -15.77
N PHE A 96 4.65 -4.76 -15.36
CA PHE A 96 5.28 -4.04 -14.24
C PHE A 96 6.62 -3.47 -14.64
N TRP A 97 6.88 -2.25 -14.21
CA TRP A 97 8.23 -1.72 -14.08
C TRP A 97 8.86 -2.28 -12.80
N VAL A 98 10.02 -2.92 -12.94
CA VAL A 98 10.78 -3.43 -11.79
C VAL A 98 11.92 -2.47 -11.52
N ILE A 99 11.85 -1.80 -10.37
CA ILE A 99 12.89 -0.91 -9.88
C ILE A 99 13.68 -1.65 -8.82
N GLU A 100 15.00 -1.67 -8.96
CA GLU A 100 15.93 -2.23 -7.99
C GLU A 100 16.64 -1.11 -7.26
N GLY A 101 16.63 -1.18 -5.93
CA GLY A 101 17.43 -0.34 -5.05
C GLY A 101 18.45 -1.18 -4.29
N VAL A 102 19.71 -0.75 -4.33
CA VAL A 102 20.80 -1.26 -3.46
C VAL A 102 21.18 -0.15 -2.49
N PRO A 103 21.22 -0.40 -1.17
CA PRO A 103 21.55 0.65 -0.22
C PRO A 103 23.05 0.98 -0.32
N LYS A 104 23.40 2.25 -0.17
CA LYS A 104 24.82 2.67 -0.12
C LYS A 104 25.48 2.26 1.20
N ASP A 105 24.69 2.11 2.26
CA ASP A 105 25.14 1.64 3.56
C ASP A 105 25.17 0.11 3.63
N LYS A 106 26.37 -0.45 3.86
CA LYS A 106 26.61 -1.90 4.00
C LYS A 106 25.99 -2.51 5.26
N TYR A 107 25.63 -1.70 6.26
CA TYR A 107 24.97 -2.17 7.48
C TYR A 107 23.45 -2.19 7.36
N TYR A 108 22.90 -1.82 6.20
CA TYR A 108 21.47 -1.93 5.97
C TYR A 108 21.02 -3.40 6.01
N LEU A 109 19.81 -3.63 6.52
CA LEU A 109 19.27 -4.96 6.78
C LEU A 109 19.13 -5.83 5.51
N TYR A 110 18.91 -5.19 4.36
CA TYR A 110 18.70 -5.85 3.08
C TYR A 110 19.77 -5.40 2.10
N GLY A 111 20.40 -6.34 1.39
CA GLY A 111 21.37 -5.98 0.36
C GLY A 111 20.72 -5.43 -0.91
N LYS A 112 19.42 -5.67 -1.07
CA LYS A 112 18.67 -5.23 -2.24
C LYS A 112 17.17 -5.21 -1.98
N VAL A 113 16.48 -4.24 -2.55
CA VAL A 113 15.02 -4.17 -2.59
C VAL A 113 14.56 -4.04 -4.03
N GLN A 114 13.50 -4.73 -4.41
CA GLN A 114 12.80 -4.52 -5.68
C GLN A 114 11.40 -3.99 -5.42
N LEU A 115 11.04 -2.92 -6.12
CA LEU A 115 9.68 -2.40 -6.18
C LEU A 115 9.11 -2.72 -7.56
N TRP A 116 7.94 -3.34 -7.58
CA TRP A 116 7.19 -3.59 -8.81
C TRP A 116 6.05 -2.59 -8.89
N ILE A 117 6.08 -1.75 -9.92
CA ILE A 117 5.09 -0.71 -10.17
C ILE A 117 4.26 -1.14 -11.37
N ASP A 118 2.96 -1.19 -11.19
CA ASP A 118 2.03 -1.53 -12.28
C ASP A 118 2.06 -0.45 -13.36
N ASP A 119 2.28 -0.87 -14.61
CA ASP A 119 2.52 0.02 -15.74
C ASP A 119 1.30 0.88 -16.13
N LEU A 120 0.09 0.42 -15.81
CA LEU A 120 -1.13 1.13 -16.15
C LEU A 120 -1.60 2.03 -15.00
N THR A 121 -1.59 1.52 -13.78
CA THR A 121 -2.15 2.24 -12.61
C THR A 121 -1.10 3.02 -11.82
N TRP A 122 0.18 2.80 -12.10
CA TRP A 122 1.31 3.34 -11.34
C TRP A 122 1.30 2.98 -9.85
N GLN A 123 0.48 2.01 -9.45
CA GLN A 123 0.43 1.51 -8.08
C GLN A 123 1.56 0.51 -7.84
N GLY A 124 2.23 0.64 -6.70
CA GLY A 124 3.08 -0.43 -6.18
C GLY A 124 2.27 -1.72 -6.05
N ALA A 125 2.86 -2.85 -6.43
CA ALA A 125 2.25 -4.17 -6.33
C ALA A 125 3.05 -5.07 -5.39
N TRP A 126 4.37 -5.07 -5.57
CA TRP A 126 5.29 -5.89 -4.80
C TRP A 126 6.46 -5.06 -4.30
N ASN A 127 6.84 -5.27 -3.06
CA ASN A 127 8.14 -4.89 -2.51
C ASN A 127 8.85 -6.18 -2.08
N ARG A 128 9.97 -6.50 -2.73
CA ARG A 128 10.73 -7.74 -2.51
C ARG A 128 12.07 -7.40 -1.93
N LYS A 129 12.43 -8.02 -0.81
CA LYS A 129 13.64 -7.70 -0.06
C LYS A 129 14.57 -8.90 -0.05
N PHE A 130 15.84 -8.66 -0.36
CA PHE A 130 16.84 -9.68 -0.55
C PHE A 130 18.01 -9.52 0.42
N SER A 131 18.67 -10.62 0.74
CA SER A 131 19.93 -10.61 1.49
C SER A 131 21.06 -10.00 0.65
N TRP A 132 22.17 -9.68 1.29
CA TRP A 132 23.42 -9.29 0.60
C TRP A 132 23.97 -10.37 -0.34
N ARG A 133 23.54 -11.63 -0.18
CA ARG A 133 23.87 -12.74 -1.07
C ARG A 133 22.86 -12.96 -2.19
N GLY A 134 21.81 -12.13 -2.27
CA GLY A 134 20.80 -12.19 -3.33
C GLY A 134 19.62 -13.12 -3.06
N GLU A 135 19.54 -13.74 -1.87
CA GLU A 135 18.42 -14.61 -1.50
C GLU A 135 17.17 -13.77 -1.20
N LEU A 136 15.99 -14.18 -1.66
CA LEU A 136 14.73 -13.52 -1.31
C LEU A 136 14.39 -13.81 0.16
N LEU A 137 14.26 -12.76 0.98
CA LEU A 137 13.98 -12.88 2.41
C LEU A 137 12.53 -12.57 2.73
N ASN A 138 11.98 -11.52 2.12
CA ASN A 138 10.64 -11.04 2.41
C ASN A 138 9.98 -10.45 1.18
N THR A 139 8.67 -10.67 1.08
CA THR A 139 7.79 -9.95 0.15
C THR A 139 6.85 -9.08 0.97
N LEU A 140 6.44 -7.94 0.41
CA LEU A 140 5.26 -7.21 0.79
C LEU A 140 4.42 -7.04 -0.48
N GLN A 141 3.16 -7.40 -0.39
CA GLN A 141 2.19 -7.32 -1.46
C GLN A 141 1.07 -6.38 -1.03
N VAL A 142 0.56 -5.58 -1.96
CA VAL A 142 -0.55 -4.66 -1.71
C VAL A 142 -1.65 -4.86 -2.73
N LEU A 143 -2.90 -4.83 -2.25
CA LEU A 143 -4.08 -4.92 -3.08
C LEU A 143 -4.15 -3.74 -4.06
N GLY A 144 -4.36 -4.03 -5.34
CA GLY A 144 -4.59 -2.99 -6.36
C GLY A 144 -6.04 -2.55 -6.41
N TYR A 145 -6.26 -1.25 -6.58
CA TYR A 145 -7.59 -0.64 -6.65
C TYR A 145 -7.80 0.09 -7.97
N ALA A 146 -9.06 0.26 -8.38
CA ALA A 146 -9.42 1.26 -9.37
C ALA A 146 -9.50 2.66 -8.74
N THR A 147 -9.26 3.66 -9.57
CA THR A 147 -9.49 5.05 -9.20
C THR A 147 -10.99 5.36 -9.26
N SER A 148 -11.50 6.03 -8.24
CA SER A 148 -12.87 6.52 -8.10
C SER A 148 -12.88 8.03 -7.95
N ASP A 149 -13.95 8.67 -8.43
CA ASP A 149 -14.33 10.05 -8.08
C ASP A 149 -14.59 10.17 -6.60
N PHE A 150 -13.98 11.12 -5.89
CA PHE A 150 -14.31 11.45 -4.50
C PHE A 150 -14.95 12.83 -4.37
N SER A 151 -14.54 13.78 -5.21
CA SER A 151 -15.16 15.08 -5.40
C SER A 151 -15.09 15.46 -6.89
N PRO A 152 -15.73 16.56 -7.32
CA PRO A 152 -15.56 17.07 -8.69
C PRO A 152 -14.11 17.35 -9.08
N THR A 153 -13.21 17.54 -8.11
CA THR A 153 -11.80 17.89 -8.33
C THR A 153 -10.82 16.83 -7.85
N GLU A 154 -11.30 15.75 -7.22
CA GLU A 154 -10.45 14.75 -6.58
C GLU A 154 -10.82 13.33 -6.99
N ARG A 155 -9.78 12.62 -7.42
CA ARG A 155 -9.81 11.20 -7.76
C ARG A 155 -8.86 10.47 -6.81
N TRP A 156 -9.26 9.30 -6.32
CA TRP A 156 -8.42 8.48 -5.44
C TRP A 156 -8.77 7.00 -5.58
N TRP A 157 -8.02 6.08 -4.97
CA TRP A 157 -8.39 4.66 -4.89
C TRP A 157 -9.70 4.44 -4.13
N GLY A 158 -10.68 3.85 -4.82
CA GLY A 158 -11.91 3.34 -4.21
C GLY A 158 -11.70 1.90 -3.77
N SER A 159 -12.13 1.53 -2.56
CA SER A 159 -11.88 0.20 -2.00
C SER A 159 -13.13 -0.37 -1.34
N SER A 160 -13.40 -1.66 -1.56
CA SER A 160 -14.40 -2.47 -0.86
C SER A 160 -13.81 -3.24 0.32
N MET A 161 -12.49 -3.41 0.33
CA MET A 161 -11.68 -4.01 1.38
C MET A 161 -10.27 -3.44 1.32
N ALA A 162 -9.46 -3.68 2.34
CA ALA A 162 -8.04 -3.34 2.28
C ALA A 162 -7.17 -4.51 2.72
N PHE A 163 -6.16 -4.82 1.92
CA PHE A 163 -5.26 -5.95 2.18
C PHE A 163 -3.82 -5.60 1.82
N GLN A 164 -2.93 -5.94 2.73
CA GLN A 164 -1.48 -5.95 2.54
C GLN A 164 -0.92 -7.20 3.21
N LEU A 165 0.05 -7.84 2.57
CA LEU A 165 0.63 -9.07 3.09
C LEU A 165 2.14 -9.00 3.03
N ALA A 166 2.80 -9.13 4.18
CA ALA A 166 4.23 -9.32 4.26
C ALA A 166 4.56 -10.79 4.56
N GLU A 167 5.24 -11.50 3.66
CA GLU A 167 5.64 -12.89 3.87
C GLU A 167 7.13 -12.98 4.14
N ASN A 168 7.51 -13.62 5.24
CA ASN A 168 8.90 -13.99 5.49
C ASN A 168 9.14 -15.38 4.90
N ILE A 169 9.81 -15.39 3.74
CA ILE A 169 9.98 -16.61 2.93
C ILE A 169 10.81 -17.66 3.67
N LYS A 170 11.78 -17.24 4.50
CA LYS A 170 12.63 -18.17 5.26
C LYS A 170 11.98 -18.74 6.51
N ALA A 171 11.12 -17.95 7.16
CA ALA A 171 10.51 -18.33 8.42
C ALA A 171 9.10 -18.92 8.26
N ASP A 172 8.66 -19.15 7.02
CA ASP A 172 7.34 -19.70 6.67
C ASP A 172 6.18 -19.07 7.46
N ARG A 173 6.19 -17.72 7.51
CA ARG A 173 5.19 -16.95 8.25
C ARG A 173 4.88 -15.66 7.51
N ALA A 174 3.66 -15.17 7.71
CA ALA A 174 3.23 -13.92 7.12
C ALA A 174 2.51 -13.02 8.11
N THR A 175 2.43 -11.74 7.76
CA THR A 175 1.68 -10.72 8.47
C THR A 175 0.72 -10.09 7.48
N ALA A 176 -0.58 -10.30 7.70
CA ALA A 176 -1.63 -9.63 6.95
C ALA A 176 -2.07 -8.36 7.70
N ALA A 177 -2.36 -7.31 6.94
CA ALA A 177 -2.82 -6.02 7.46
C ALA A 177 -3.79 -5.35 6.47
N GLY A 178 -4.42 -4.26 6.90
CA GLY A 178 -5.32 -3.45 6.08
C GLY A 178 -6.80 -3.66 6.37
N MET A 179 -7.16 -4.76 7.05
CA MET A 179 -8.52 -5.02 7.51
C MET A 179 -8.97 -3.92 8.47
N ASN A 180 -10.28 -3.66 8.53
CA ASN A 180 -10.85 -2.71 9.46
C ASN A 180 -10.57 -3.10 10.92
N GLY A 181 -10.48 -2.08 11.77
CA GLY A 181 -10.55 -2.27 13.22
C GLY A 181 -11.88 -2.90 13.65
N PRO A 182 -11.94 -3.47 14.88
CA PRO A 182 -13.17 -4.04 15.41
C PRO A 182 -14.28 -2.98 15.56
N GLY A 183 -15.54 -3.42 15.48
CA GLY A 183 -16.72 -2.56 15.64
C GLY A 183 -17.55 -2.42 14.36
N GLY A 184 -18.77 -1.87 14.50
CA GLY A 184 -19.72 -1.76 13.38
C GLY A 184 -19.47 -0.58 12.42
N ASP A 185 -18.75 0.46 12.86
CA ASP A 185 -18.47 1.66 12.05
C ASP A 185 -16.97 2.06 12.18
N PRO A 186 -16.04 1.19 11.76
CA PRO A 186 -14.61 1.42 11.90
C PRO A 186 -14.16 2.65 11.08
N PRO A 187 -13.34 3.54 11.66
CA PRO A 187 -12.93 4.77 10.98
C PRO A 187 -11.90 4.47 9.88
N ASN A 188 -12.28 4.75 8.64
CA ASN A 188 -11.38 4.88 7.49
C ASN A 188 -11.68 6.20 6.79
N ASP A 189 -11.42 7.26 7.53
CA ASP A 189 -11.80 8.62 7.18
C ASP A 189 -10.68 9.31 6.44
N ARG A 190 -11.05 10.09 5.44
CA ARG A 190 -10.12 10.89 4.64
C ARG A 190 -10.56 12.33 4.60
N ARG A 191 -9.56 13.20 4.49
CA ARG A 191 -9.74 14.66 4.45
C ARG A 191 -10.55 15.18 5.64
N VAL A 192 -10.36 14.56 6.80
CA VAL A 192 -10.88 15.06 8.07
C VAL A 192 -10.08 16.31 8.44
N PRO A 193 -10.73 17.46 8.66
CA PRO A 193 -10.04 18.61 9.23
C PRO A 193 -9.58 18.26 10.65
N ILE A 194 -8.28 18.33 10.90
CA ILE A 194 -7.68 18.12 12.22
C ILE A 194 -7.09 19.47 12.66
N ASP A 195 -7.40 19.90 13.88
CA ASP A 195 -6.78 21.06 14.49
C ASP A 195 -5.27 20.81 14.63
N PRO A 196 -4.38 21.68 14.09
CA PRO A 196 -2.95 21.53 14.26
C PRO A 196 -2.50 21.35 15.72
N GLY A 197 -3.16 22.02 16.68
CA GLY A 197 -2.87 21.88 18.11
C GLY A 197 -3.17 20.50 18.70
N PHE A 198 -3.88 19.63 17.95
CA PHE A 198 -4.07 18.23 18.32
C PHE A 198 -2.74 17.47 18.44
N PHE A 199 -1.74 17.87 17.65
CA PHE A 199 -0.42 17.23 17.64
C PHE A 199 0.57 17.85 18.63
N ASP A 200 0.13 18.79 19.47
CA ASP A 200 0.97 19.36 20.52
C ASP A 200 1.26 18.36 21.63
N TYR A 201 2.45 18.47 22.21
CA TYR A 201 2.94 17.57 23.27
C TYR A 201 1.95 17.43 24.44
N GLN A 202 1.35 18.54 24.87
CA GLN A 202 0.38 18.55 25.97
C GLN A 202 -0.89 17.76 25.62
N THR A 203 -1.35 17.84 24.37
CA THR A 203 -2.53 17.12 23.89
C THR A 203 -2.23 15.62 23.77
N LEU A 204 -1.07 15.25 23.20
CA LEU A 204 -0.66 13.86 23.05
C LEU A 204 -0.49 13.15 24.42
N SER A 205 0.12 13.83 25.39
CA SER A 205 0.30 13.32 26.75
C SER A 205 -1.05 13.05 27.46
N ARG A 206 -2.05 13.92 27.26
CA ARG A 206 -3.40 13.75 27.84
C ARG A 206 -4.17 12.55 27.29
N PHE A 207 -3.96 12.19 26.02
CA PHE A 207 -4.63 11.06 25.38
C PHE A 207 -3.84 9.75 25.44
N GLY A 208 -2.72 9.71 26.18
CA GLY A 208 -1.95 8.48 26.42
C GLY A 208 -1.28 7.93 25.17
N LYS A 209 -0.61 8.78 24.38
CA LYS A 209 0.31 8.36 23.33
C LYS A 209 1.76 8.56 23.73
#